data_AF-A0A653BGF6-F1
#
_entry.id   AF-A0A653BGF6-F1
#
_cell.length_a   1.000
_cell.length_b   1.000
_cell.length_c   1.000
_cell.angle_alpha   90.00
_cell.angle_beta   90.00
_cell.angle_gamma   90.00
#
_symmetry.space_group_name_H-M   'P 1'
#
loop_
_entity.id
_entity.type
_entity.pdbx_description
1 polymer ?
#
loop_
_entity_poly.entity_id
_entity_poly.type
_entity_poly.pdbx_seq_one_letter_code
_entity_poly.pdbx_strand_id
1 'polypeptide(L)'
;MYSLKQVLFVSQSALKLCKLLQNAEKISTSAIVNKLDNSVKIFDRNTKSLQRERAARAEDVDLYDYLKDEIGFRLADRVFDIKRKFKVAADIGCHRGHVSKHISPDSVEELILCDVSQRNLDSAPVAEGIKIRKHILDEEHIEVRNRY
;
A
#
# COMPACT_ATOMS: atom_id res chain seq x y z
N MET A 1 17.75 1.95 -55.39
CA MET A 1 18.50 0.71 -55.11
C MET A 1 18.72 0.62 -53.60
N TYR A 2 17.78 0.00 -52.88
CA TYR A 2 17.93 -0.24 -51.44
C TYR A 2 18.79 -1.49 -51.22
N SER A 3 19.83 -1.31 -50.42
CA SER A 3 20.93 -2.26 -50.21
C SER A 3 20.49 -3.53 -49.47
N LEU A 4 20.94 -4.69 -49.95
CA LEU A 4 20.80 -6.04 -49.37
C LEU A 4 21.18 -6.17 -47.88
N LYS A 5 21.77 -5.13 -47.27
CA LYS A 5 22.12 -5.10 -45.84
C LYS A 5 20.92 -5.02 -44.89
N GLN A 6 19.79 -4.44 -45.30
CA GLN A 6 18.60 -4.33 -44.43
C GLN A 6 17.82 -5.65 -44.30
N VAL A 7 17.84 -6.49 -45.34
CA VAL A 7 17.14 -7.80 -45.33
C VAL A 7 17.87 -8.83 -44.48
N LEU A 8 19.21 -8.79 -44.41
CA LEU A 8 19.99 -9.70 -43.57
C LEU A 8 19.91 -9.40 -42.06
N PHE A 9 19.66 -8.15 -41.67
CA PHE A 9 19.59 -7.76 -40.25
C PHE A 9 18.31 -8.26 -39.55
N VAL A 10 17.21 -8.38 -40.29
CA VAL A 10 15.93 -8.92 -39.77
C VAL A 10 16.04 -10.44 -39.50
N SER A 11 16.85 -11.15 -40.29
CA SER A 11 17.03 -12.60 -40.20
C SER A 11 17.72 -13.06 -38.89
N GLN A 12 18.74 -12.34 -38.42
CA GLN A 12 19.51 -12.77 -37.24
C GLN A 12 18.75 -12.56 -35.92
N SER A 13 17.97 -11.49 -35.81
CA SER A 13 17.16 -11.17 -34.63
C SER A 13 16.03 -12.18 -34.41
N ALA A 14 15.34 -12.57 -35.49
CA ALA A 14 14.29 -13.59 -35.47
C ALA A 14 14.84 -14.97 -35.09
N LEU A 15 16.03 -15.34 -35.60
CA LEU A 15 16.69 -16.61 -35.25
C LEU A 15 17.08 -16.67 -33.77
N LYS A 16 17.48 -15.53 -33.18
CA LYS A 16 17.85 -15.41 -31.77
C LYS A 16 16.63 -15.51 -30.85
N LEU A 17 15.50 -14.91 -31.25
CA LEU A 17 14.21 -15.05 -30.57
C LEU A 17 13.70 -16.49 -30.62
N CYS A 18 13.84 -17.16 -31.77
CA CYS A 18 13.42 -18.55 -31.94
C CYS A 18 14.28 -19.53 -31.11
N LYS A 19 15.59 -19.28 -30.99
CA LYS A 19 16.48 -20.04 -30.08
C LYS A 19 16.19 -19.79 -28.60
N LEU A 20 15.76 -18.58 -28.23
CA LEU A 20 15.31 -18.28 -26.86
C LEU A 20 14.01 -19.03 -26.51
N LEU A 21 13.09 -19.17 -27.47
CA LEU A 21 11.84 -19.91 -27.31
C LEU A 21 12.05 -21.43 -27.27
N GLN A 22 12.99 -21.97 -28.05
CA GLN A 22 13.32 -23.41 -28.03
C GLN A 22 13.93 -23.89 -26.71
N ASN A 23 14.45 -22.98 -25.87
CA ASN A 23 14.91 -23.31 -24.52
C ASN A 23 13.78 -23.33 -23.47
N ALA A 24 12.56 -22.94 -23.83
CA ALA A 24 11.41 -22.93 -22.92
C ALA A 24 10.74 -24.31 -22.75
N GLU A 25 11.05 -25.27 -23.62
CA GLU A 25 10.41 -26.61 -23.60
C GLU A 25 10.98 -27.56 -22.54
N LYS A 26 12.00 -27.15 -21.77
CA LYS A 26 12.58 -27.94 -20.67
C LYS A 26 12.21 -27.45 -19.29
N ILE A 27 11.14 -26.67 -19.16
CA ILE A 27 10.58 -26.38 -17.84
C ILE A 27 9.61 -27.52 -17.52
N SER A 28 10.07 -28.44 -16.68
CA SER A 28 9.27 -29.56 -16.18
C SER A 28 7.92 -29.03 -15.66
N THR A 29 6.86 -29.26 -16.42
CA THR A 29 5.49 -28.85 -16.09
C THR A 29 5.07 -29.38 -14.72
N SER A 30 5.60 -30.54 -14.31
CA SER A 30 5.42 -31.10 -12.97
C SER A 30 6.00 -30.25 -11.84
N ALA A 31 7.07 -29.49 -12.06
CA ALA A 31 7.63 -28.57 -11.05
C ALA A 31 6.82 -27.27 -10.92
N ILE A 32 6.24 -26.81 -12.04
CA ILE A 32 5.26 -25.70 -12.04
C ILE A 32 3.98 -26.13 -11.33
N VAL A 33 3.49 -27.34 -11.61
CA VAL A 33 2.26 -27.89 -11.03
C VAL A 33 2.44 -28.26 -9.55
N ASN A 34 3.60 -28.77 -9.12
CA ASN A 34 3.86 -29.04 -7.70
C ASN A 34 4.12 -27.76 -6.88
N LYS A 35 4.55 -26.65 -7.50
CA LYS A 35 4.59 -25.33 -6.85
C LYS A 35 3.20 -24.70 -6.73
N LEU A 36 2.22 -25.25 -7.45
CA LEU A 36 0.81 -24.93 -7.32
C LEU A 36 0.23 -25.72 -6.13
N ASP A 37 0.84 -25.60 -4.95
CA ASP A 37 0.11 -25.75 -3.69
C ASP A 37 -0.95 -24.64 -3.71
N ASN A 38 -2.10 -24.98 -4.28
CA ASN A 38 -3.15 -24.06 -4.72
C ASN A 38 -3.99 -23.59 -3.53
N SER A 39 -3.32 -23.35 -2.40
CA SER A 39 -3.82 -22.50 -1.33
C SER A 39 -3.94 -21.10 -1.90
N VAL A 40 -5.10 -20.80 -2.49
CA VAL A 40 -5.44 -19.45 -2.96
C VAL A 40 -5.30 -18.53 -1.76
N LYS A 41 -4.27 -17.68 -1.77
CA LYS A 41 -4.08 -16.64 -0.76
C LYS A 41 -5.07 -15.51 -1.03
N ILE A 42 -6.30 -15.67 -0.53
CA ILE A 42 -7.41 -14.71 -0.66
C ILE A 42 -7.00 -13.33 -0.10
N PHE A 43 -6.08 -13.28 0.86
CA PHE A 43 -5.53 -12.06 1.46
C PHE A 43 -4.01 -11.95 1.27
N ASP A 44 -3.52 -12.17 0.05
CA ASP A 44 -2.11 -11.95 -0.26
C ASP A 44 -1.69 -10.48 0.02
N ARG A 45 -0.69 -10.29 0.89
CA ARG A 45 -0.28 -8.95 1.35
C ARG A 45 0.24 -8.06 0.23
N ASN A 46 1.00 -8.61 -0.72
CA ASN A 46 1.49 -7.85 -1.86
C ASN A 46 0.31 -7.36 -2.72
N THR A 47 -0.66 -8.23 -2.96
CA THR A 47 -1.88 -7.90 -3.71
C THR A 47 -2.69 -6.83 -2.99
N LYS A 48 -2.85 -6.92 -1.66
CA LYS A 48 -3.59 -5.94 -0.86
C LYS A 48 -2.88 -4.58 -0.80
N SER A 49 -1.55 -4.57 -0.68
CA SER A 49 -0.75 -3.34 -0.76
C SER A 49 -0.92 -2.64 -2.11
N LEU A 50 -0.81 -3.39 -3.22
CA LEU A 50 -1.05 -2.85 -4.56
C LEU A 50 -2.49 -2.33 -4.75
N GLN A 51 -3.48 -3.03 -4.20
CA GLN A 51 -4.88 -2.57 -4.22
C GLN A 51 -5.04 -1.25 -3.46
N ARG A 52 -4.45 -1.13 -2.27
CA ARG A 52 -4.50 0.10 -1.46
C ARG A 52 -3.82 1.27 -2.16
N GLU A 53 -2.65 1.04 -2.75
CA GLU A 53 -1.89 2.05 -3.49
C GLU A 53 -2.62 2.52 -4.76
N ARG A 54 -3.30 1.60 -5.46
CA ARG A 54 -4.13 1.93 -6.64
C ARG A 54 -5.34 2.77 -6.25
N ALA A 55 -6.02 2.42 -5.16
CA ALA A 55 -7.16 3.18 -4.65
C ALA A 55 -6.73 4.60 -4.21
N ALA A 56 -5.55 4.75 -3.61
CA ALA A 56 -5.00 6.05 -3.22
C ALA A 56 -4.63 6.94 -4.43
N ARG A 57 -4.45 6.36 -5.62
CA ARG A 57 -4.09 7.07 -6.87
C ARG A 57 -5.31 7.39 -7.74
N ALA A 58 -6.48 6.85 -7.45
CA ALA A 58 -7.67 7.11 -8.26
C ALA A 58 -7.98 8.61 -8.29
N GLU A 59 -8.38 9.13 -9.45
CA GLU A 59 -8.67 10.56 -9.62
C GLU A 59 -9.95 10.97 -8.89
N ASP A 60 -10.89 10.05 -8.74
CA ASP A 60 -12.18 10.21 -8.08
C ASP A 60 -12.15 9.69 -6.63
N VAL A 61 -10.97 9.61 -6.01
CA VAL A 61 -10.79 9.03 -4.68
C VAL A 61 -11.70 9.66 -3.61
N ASP A 62 -11.95 10.96 -3.71
CA ASP A 62 -12.78 11.71 -2.76
C ASP A 62 -14.27 11.29 -2.83
N LEU A 63 -14.74 10.73 -3.96
CA LEU A 63 -16.15 10.36 -4.16
C LEU A 63 -16.62 9.29 -3.16
N TYR A 64 -15.72 8.42 -2.70
CA TYR A 64 -16.04 7.30 -1.82
C TYR A 64 -15.51 7.46 -0.39
N ASP A 65 -14.93 8.60 -0.06
CA ASP A 65 -14.39 8.84 1.28
C ASP A 65 -15.47 9.17 2.32
N TYR A 66 -16.71 9.50 1.89
CA TYR A 66 -17.81 9.89 2.78
C TYR A 66 -18.08 8.90 3.93
N LEU A 67 -18.01 7.58 3.68
CA LEU A 67 -18.19 6.58 4.75
C LEU A 67 -17.04 6.60 5.74
N LYS A 68 -15.80 6.73 5.25
CA LYS A 68 -14.61 6.76 6.10
C LYS A 68 -14.55 8.04 6.91
N ASP A 69 -14.98 9.15 6.33
CA ASP A 69 -15.06 10.45 6.97
C ASP A 69 -16.08 10.47 8.10
N GLU A 70 -17.27 9.90 7.87
CA GLU A 70 -18.29 9.78 8.93
C GLU A 70 -17.73 8.97 10.10
N ILE A 71 -17.23 7.75 9.80
CA ILE A 71 -16.71 6.85 10.83
C ILE A 71 -15.51 7.49 11.53
N GLY A 72 -14.64 8.16 10.77
CA GLY A 72 -13.47 8.86 11.29
C GLY A 72 -13.85 9.96 12.29
N PHE A 73 -14.86 10.76 11.97
CA PHE A 73 -15.42 11.77 12.86
C PHE A 73 -15.97 11.15 14.15
N ARG A 74 -16.80 10.10 14.06
CA ARG A 74 -17.35 9.42 15.25
C ARG A 74 -16.31 8.73 16.10
N LEU A 75 -15.25 8.21 15.50
CA LEU A 75 -14.15 7.58 16.24
C LEU A 75 -13.31 8.61 16.99
N ALA A 76 -13.03 9.76 16.36
CA ALA A 76 -12.30 10.84 17.00
C ALA A 76 -13.08 11.44 18.18
N ASP A 77 -14.41 11.56 18.06
CA ASP A 77 -15.28 12.05 19.15
C ASP A 77 -15.11 11.23 20.44
N ARG A 78 -15.03 9.90 20.33
CA ARG A 78 -14.81 8.99 21.47
C ARG A 78 -13.48 9.18 22.18
N VAL A 79 -12.48 9.78 21.52
CA VAL A 79 -11.20 10.09 22.18
C VAL A 79 -11.40 11.13 23.27
N PHE A 80 -12.37 12.05 23.11
CA PHE A 80 -12.68 13.08 24.10
C PHE A 80 -13.35 12.55 25.37
N ASP A 81 -13.94 11.35 25.32
CA ASP A 81 -14.47 10.68 26.53
C ASP A 81 -13.36 10.26 27.51
N ILE A 82 -12.11 10.21 27.04
CA ILE A 82 -10.95 9.84 27.83
C ILE A 82 -10.39 11.08 28.51
N LYS A 83 -10.56 11.18 29.83
CA LYS A 83 -10.13 12.35 30.64
C LYS A 83 -8.63 12.65 30.62
N ARG A 84 -7.79 11.72 30.17
CA ARG A 84 -6.33 11.90 30.14
C ARG A 84 -5.85 12.33 28.76
N LYS A 85 -4.87 13.22 28.74
CA LYS A 85 -4.13 13.56 27.52
C LYS A 85 -3.14 12.45 27.15
N PHE A 86 -3.10 12.06 25.88
CA PHE A 86 -2.16 11.10 25.34
C PHE A 86 -0.88 11.80 24.91
N LYS A 87 0.26 11.42 25.48
CA LYS A 87 1.57 11.90 25.01
C LYS A 87 1.86 11.47 23.57
N VAL A 88 1.52 10.22 23.26
CA VAL A 88 1.68 9.64 21.92
C VAL A 88 0.48 8.75 21.63
N ALA A 89 -0.08 8.86 20.42
CA ALA A 89 -1.08 7.96 19.87
C ALA A 89 -0.63 7.48 18.48
N ALA A 90 -1.17 6.34 18.03
CA ALA A 90 -0.91 5.80 16.70
C ALA A 90 -2.24 5.50 16.00
N ASP A 91 -2.41 6.04 14.80
CA ASP A 91 -3.48 5.73 13.85
C ASP A 91 -2.92 4.71 12.85
N ILE A 92 -3.26 3.45 13.06
CA ILE A 92 -2.75 2.30 12.30
C ILE A 92 -3.71 2.01 11.15
N GLY A 93 -3.20 2.01 9.92
CA GLY A 93 -4.05 1.95 8.73
C GLY A 93 -4.84 3.24 8.53
N CYS A 94 -4.18 4.39 8.75
CA CYS A 94 -4.79 5.72 8.78
C CYS A 94 -5.38 6.17 7.42
N HIS A 95 -5.04 5.48 6.32
CA HIS A 95 -5.38 5.89 4.96
C HIS A 95 -5.06 7.37 4.74
N ARG A 96 -6.03 8.16 4.27
CA ARG A 96 -5.89 9.60 4.00
C ARG A 96 -6.20 10.45 5.24
N GLY A 97 -6.02 9.90 6.44
CA GLY A 97 -6.16 10.63 7.70
C GLY A 97 -7.60 10.93 8.10
N HIS A 98 -8.53 9.99 7.87
CA HIS A 98 -9.96 10.20 8.16
C HIS A 98 -10.24 10.39 9.66
N VAL A 99 -9.51 9.69 10.54
CA VAL A 99 -9.59 9.88 11.99
C VAL A 99 -8.70 11.04 12.41
N SER A 100 -7.45 11.06 11.95
CA SER A 100 -6.42 12.02 12.37
C SER A 100 -6.83 13.49 12.18
N LYS A 101 -7.62 13.80 11.15
CA LYS A 101 -8.09 15.17 10.87
C LYS A 101 -9.04 15.74 11.93
N HIS A 102 -9.59 14.88 12.78
CA HIS A 102 -10.53 15.25 13.85
C HIS A 102 -9.92 15.14 15.25
N ILE A 103 -8.66 14.70 15.37
CA ILE A 103 -7.96 14.65 16.66
C ILE A 103 -7.57 16.06 17.08
N SER A 104 -7.82 16.39 18.36
CA SER A 104 -7.47 17.69 18.94
C SER A 104 -6.14 17.64 19.72
N PRO A 105 -5.33 18.72 19.69
CA PRO A 105 -4.14 18.86 20.52
C PRO A 105 -4.42 18.85 22.03
N ASP A 106 -5.67 18.99 22.47
CA ASP A 106 -6.06 18.82 23.88
C ASP A 106 -6.07 17.34 24.30
N SER A 107 -6.33 16.45 23.33
CA SER A 107 -6.44 15.01 23.56
C SER A 107 -5.12 14.27 23.30
N VAL A 108 -4.36 14.67 22.28
CA VAL A 108 -3.13 13.99 21.83
C VAL A 108 -2.03 15.01 21.56
N GLU A 109 -0.84 14.81 22.13
CA GLU A 109 0.33 15.67 21.88
C GLU A 109 1.06 15.29 20.58
N GLU A 110 1.25 13.98 20.36
CA GLU A 110 1.92 13.44 19.19
C GLU A 110 1.11 12.29 18.57
N LEU A 111 0.86 12.36 17.27
CA LEU A 111 0.12 11.34 16.52
C LEU A 111 1.03 10.72 15.45
N ILE A 112 1.10 9.39 15.48
CA ILE A 112 1.81 8.58 14.49
C ILE A 112 0.79 8.06 13.48
N LEU A 113 0.95 8.42 12.21
CA LEU A 113 0.14 7.95 11.10
C LEU A 113 0.88 6.82 10.38
N CYS A 114 0.24 5.65 10.29
CA CYS A 114 0.79 4.47 9.66
C CYS A 114 -0.13 3.99 8.54
N ASP A 115 0.42 3.73 7.36
CA ASP A 115 -0.26 3.06 6.25
C ASP A 115 0.77 2.39 5.34
N VAL A 116 0.39 1.37 4.56
CA VAL A 116 1.28 0.75 3.56
C VAL A 116 1.44 1.61 2.30
N SER A 117 0.52 2.53 2.04
CA SER A 117 0.54 3.43 0.89
C SER A 117 1.17 4.77 1.27
N GLN A 118 2.26 5.12 0.59
CA GLN A 118 2.87 6.44 0.76
C GLN A 118 1.90 7.55 0.31
N ARG A 119 1.10 7.33 -0.75
CA ARG A 119 0.11 8.33 -1.22
C ARG A 119 -0.98 8.63 -0.19
N ASN A 120 -1.44 7.60 0.51
CA ASN A 120 -2.37 7.78 1.63
C ASN A 120 -1.77 8.71 2.69
N LEU A 121 -0.54 8.41 3.13
CA LEU A 121 0.18 9.22 4.10
C LEU A 121 0.39 10.65 3.61
N ASP A 122 0.80 10.85 2.36
CA ASP A 122 1.04 12.18 1.79
C ASP A 122 -0.25 13.03 1.77
N SER A 123 -1.38 12.39 1.46
CA SER A 123 -2.70 13.04 1.39
C SER A 123 -3.32 13.30 2.77
N ALA A 124 -2.83 12.66 3.82
CA ALA A 124 -3.40 12.79 5.16
C ALA A 124 -3.18 14.22 5.71
N PRO A 125 -4.26 14.96 6.05
CA PRO A 125 -4.16 16.31 6.57
C PRO A 125 -3.48 16.31 7.95
N VAL A 126 -2.78 17.41 8.23
CA VAL A 126 -2.07 17.61 9.48
C VAL A 126 -2.86 18.63 10.31
N ALA A 127 -3.41 18.19 11.44
CA ALA A 127 -4.08 19.08 12.38
C ALA A 127 -3.05 20.02 13.03
N GLU A 128 -3.40 21.31 13.14
CA GLU A 128 -2.55 22.30 13.82
C GLU A 128 -2.39 21.96 15.30
N GLY A 129 -1.21 22.23 15.86
CA GLY A 129 -0.91 22.03 17.28
C GLY A 129 -0.60 20.58 17.70
N ILE A 130 -0.71 19.60 16.80
CA ILE A 130 -0.31 18.21 17.06
C ILE A 130 1.00 17.90 16.35
N LYS A 131 1.93 17.25 17.04
CA LYS A 131 3.14 16.72 16.39
C LYS A 131 2.78 15.48 15.58
N ILE A 132 3.04 15.50 14.27
CA ILE A 132 2.77 14.36 13.38
C ILE A 132 4.06 13.62 13.00
N ARG A 133 4.01 12.28 13.04
CA ARG A 133 4.98 11.40 12.35
C ARG A 133 4.23 10.52 11.36
N LYS A 134 4.75 10.36 10.15
CA LYS A 134 4.20 9.45 9.12
C LYS A 134 5.18 8.29 8.91
N HIS A 135 4.69 7.06 8.95
CA HIS A 135 5.49 5.85 8.71
C HIS A 135 4.81 4.93 7.70
N ILE A 136 5.54 4.56 6.65
CA ILE A 136 5.12 3.42 5.83
C ILE A 136 5.29 2.18 6.70
N LEU A 137 4.17 1.53 7.03
CA LEU A 137 4.16 0.37 7.91
C LEU A 137 3.04 -0.58 7.51
N ASP A 138 3.37 -1.86 7.48
CA ASP A 138 2.40 -2.92 7.26
C ASP A 138 1.70 -3.31 8.56
N GLU A 139 0.38 -3.16 8.62
CA GLU A 139 -0.36 -3.32 9.89
C GLU A 139 -0.32 -4.76 10.45
N GLU A 140 -0.05 -5.77 9.61
CA GLU A 140 0.14 -7.16 10.03
C GLU A 140 1.54 -7.45 10.60
N HIS A 141 2.49 -6.54 10.45
CA HIS A 141 3.89 -6.71 10.86
C HIS A 141 4.31 -5.64 11.89
N ILE A 142 3.44 -5.37 12.86
CA ILE A 142 3.71 -4.39 13.92
C ILE A 142 4.43 -5.06 15.08
N GLU A 143 5.68 -4.65 15.31
CA GLU A 143 6.43 -5.03 16.49
C GLU A 143 6.10 -4.10 17.66
N VAL A 144 5.27 -4.57 18.58
CA VAL A 144 5.01 -3.87 19.84
C VAL A 144 6.02 -4.35 20.88
N ARG A 145 7.06 -3.55 21.12
CA ARG A 145 8.04 -3.86 22.16
C ARG A 145 7.45 -3.60 23.54
N ASN A 146 7.13 -4.67 24.27
CA ASN A 146 6.74 -4.56 25.67
C ASN A 146 7.93 -4.10 26.50
N ARG A 147 7.80 -2.92 27.13
CA ARG A 147 8.72 -2.46 28.17
C ARG A 147 8.09 -2.81 29.51
N TYR A 148 8.35 -4.04 29.96
CA TYR A 148 8.25 -4.41 31.38
C TYR A 148 9.63 -4.27 32.00
#